data_AF-A0A662KGA6-F1
#
_entry.id   AF-A0A662KGA6-F1
#
_cell.length_a   1.000
_cell.length_b   1.000
_cell.length_c   1.000
_cell.angle_alpha   90.00
_cell.angle_beta   90.00
_cell.angle_gamma   90.00
#
_symmetry.space_group_name_H-M   'P 1'
#
loop_
_entity.id
_entity.type
_entity.pdbx_description
1 polymer ?
#
loop_
_entity_poly.entity_id
_entity_poly.type
_entity_poly.pdbx_seq_one_letter_code
_entity_poly.pdbx_strand_id
1 'polypeptide(L)'
;EVNVIASGEVSRREAIYVMIILFLLPLLLCTFLKPSLLPFCVLMLFFGWAYSSPPLRIKGRAGWDIVWHFLGFVLIVVWGSLSAGSLSLMQWLVAVSLGVFSCVGQIGNHIADYEFDKKSGTVTFAVKVGLDRAKRVLNFTTALHLLLLIPLVYLYVSRSIYSIAFMVASILLGYVVLRPRRGAFPTKRCYTYFFSVVVGGAVYGGCLIYKLIPLLT
;
A
#
# COMPACT_ATOMS: atom_id res chain seq x y z
N GLU A 1 -19.57 7.14 7.92
CA GLU A 1 -20.51 6.43 7.02
C GLU A 1 -20.66 4.99 7.51
N VAL A 2 -21.88 4.45 7.46
CA VAL A 2 -22.16 3.07 7.84
C VAL A 2 -21.88 2.17 6.64
N ASN A 3 -21.37 0.96 6.86
CA ASN A 3 -21.13 -0.01 5.79
C ASN A 3 -22.44 -0.33 5.04
N VAL A 4 -22.44 -0.31 3.71
CA VAL A 4 -23.65 -0.48 2.86
C VAL A 4 -24.39 -1.81 3.05
N ILE A 5 -23.69 -2.87 3.45
CA ILE A 5 -24.31 -4.15 3.80
C ILE A 5 -24.91 -4.06 5.21
N ALA A 6 -24.25 -3.37 6.13
CA ALA A 6 -24.75 -3.15 7.49
C ALA A 6 -25.91 -2.15 7.55
N SER A 7 -25.99 -1.18 6.63
CA SER A 7 -27.12 -0.25 6.50
C SER A 7 -28.33 -0.89 5.81
N GLY A 8 -28.16 -2.08 5.20
CA GLY A 8 -29.22 -2.78 4.47
C GLY A 8 -29.47 -2.27 3.06
N GLU A 9 -28.69 -1.29 2.58
CA GLU A 9 -28.76 -0.78 1.20
C GLU A 9 -28.37 -1.85 0.16
N VAL A 10 -27.51 -2.78 0.55
CA VAL A 10 -27.13 -3.94 -0.28
C VAL A 10 -27.45 -5.23 0.49
N SER A 11 -28.29 -6.08 -0.10
CA SER A 11 -28.61 -7.38 0.46
C SER A 11 -27.41 -8.33 0.41
N ARG A 12 -27.42 -9.33 1.31
CA ARG A 12 -26.38 -10.38 1.32
C ARG A 12 -26.26 -11.11 -0.02
N ARG A 13 -27.37 -11.33 -0.72
CA ARG A 13 -27.37 -12.03 -2.03
C ARG A 13 -26.67 -11.19 -3.10
N GLU A 14 -27.00 -9.90 -3.17
CA GLU A 14 -26.34 -8.97 -4.11
C GLU A 14 -24.83 -8.90 -3.84
N ALA A 15 -24.43 -8.78 -2.57
CA ALA A 15 -23.02 -8.77 -2.21
C ALA A 15 -22.30 -10.06 -2.65
N ILE A 16 -22.93 -11.23 -2.51
CA ILE A 16 -22.37 -12.51 -2.98
C ILE A 16 -22.24 -12.53 -4.50
N TYR A 17 -23.25 -12.08 -5.26
CA TYR A 17 -23.18 -12.05 -6.71
C TYR A 17 -22.06 -11.12 -7.20
N VAL A 18 -21.93 -9.93 -6.62
CA VAL A 18 -20.84 -9.01 -6.93
C VAL A 18 -19.49 -9.64 -6.63
N MET A 19 -19.32 -10.32 -5.49
CA MET A 19 -18.07 -10.99 -5.15
C MET A 19 -17.72 -12.14 -6.09
N ILE A 20 -18.71 -12.92 -6.55
CA ILE A 20 -18.50 -13.97 -7.55
C ILE A 20 -18.01 -13.36 -8.87
N ILE A 21 -18.65 -12.28 -9.33
CA ILE A 21 -18.24 -11.59 -10.57
C ILE A 21 -16.81 -11.04 -10.43
N LEU A 22 -16.50 -10.37 -9.32
CA LEU A 22 -15.16 -9.83 -9.05
C LEU A 22 -14.08 -10.91 -8.91
N PHE A 23 -14.46 -12.14 -8.56
CA PHE A 23 -13.54 -13.28 -8.50
C PHE A 23 -13.35 -13.95 -9.87
N LEU A 24 -14.44 -14.18 -10.61
CA LEU A 24 -14.41 -14.90 -11.89
C LEU A 24 -13.92 -14.05 -13.05
N LEU A 25 -14.26 -12.75 -13.07
CA LEU A 25 -13.91 -11.87 -14.18
C LEU A 25 -12.39 -11.73 -14.37
N PRO A 26 -11.57 -11.48 -13.32
CA PRO A 26 -10.12 -11.42 -13.49
C PRO A 26 -9.52 -12.75 -13.97
N LEU A 27 -10.05 -13.90 -13.52
CA LEU A 27 -9.60 -15.21 -13.97
C LEU A 27 -9.88 -15.39 -15.46
N LEU A 28 -11.10 -15.10 -15.90
CA LEU A 28 -11.51 -15.19 -17.30
C LEU A 28 -10.64 -14.28 -18.18
N LEU A 29 -10.48 -13.01 -17.80
CA LEU A 29 -9.62 -12.07 -18.53
C LEU A 29 -8.17 -12.55 -18.56
N CYS A 30 -7.64 -13.05 -17.44
CA CYS A 30 -6.27 -13.57 -17.40
C CYS A 30 -6.09 -14.79 -18.30
N THR A 31 -7.08 -15.69 -18.38
CA THR A 31 -7.00 -16.86 -19.27
C THR A 31 -6.93 -16.51 -20.75
N PHE A 32 -7.58 -15.43 -21.19
CA PHE A 32 -7.56 -15.06 -22.61
C PHE A 32 -6.45 -14.06 -22.96
N LEU A 33 -6.13 -13.12 -22.06
CA LEU A 33 -5.18 -12.05 -22.35
C LEU A 33 -3.74 -12.43 -22.03
N LYS A 34 -3.48 -13.08 -20.89
CA LYS A 34 -2.14 -13.47 -20.42
C LYS A 34 -2.18 -14.78 -19.63
N PRO A 35 -2.38 -15.95 -20.29
CA PRO A 35 -2.50 -17.24 -19.61
C PRO A 35 -1.30 -17.57 -18.70
N SER A 36 -0.09 -17.12 -19.06
CA SER A 36 1.12 -17.32 -18.27
C SER A 36 1.08 -16.65 -16.88
N LEU A 37 0.22 -15.66 -16.67
CA LEU A 37 0.03 -14.98 -15.39
C LEU A 37 -1.14 -15.54 -14.57
N LEU A 38 -1.82 -16.58 -15.06
CA LEU A 38 -2.96 -17.17 -14.36
C LEU A 38 -2.60 -17.65 -12.93
N PRO A 39 -1.45 -18.31 -12.68
CA PRO A 39 -1.05 -18.66 -11.31
C PRO A 39 -0.92 -17.44 -10.40
N PHE A 40 -0.43 -16.32 -10.94
CA PHE A 40 -0.29 -15.06 -10.21
C PHE A 40 -1.65 -14.43 -9.92
N CYS A 41 -2.58 -14.47 -10.88
CA CYS A 41 -3.96 -14.02 -10.70
C CYS A 41 -4.66 -14.79 -9.56
N VAL A 42 -4.53 -16.12 -9.57
CA VAL A 42 -5.05 -16.99 -8.49
C VAL A 42 -4.41 -16.64 -7.15
N LEU A 43 -3.09 -16.41 -7.11
CA LEU A 43 -2.39 -16.00 -5.90
C LEU A 43 -2.92 -14.67 -5.34
N MET A 44 -3.16 -13.67 -6.19
CA MET A 44 -3.70 -12.38 -5.77
C MET A 44 -5.13 -12.48 -5.22
N LEU A 45 -5.97 -13.28 -5.87
CA LEU A 45 -7.33 -13.57 -5.38
C LEU A 45 -7.29 -14.31 -4.03
N PHE A 46 -6.37 -15.27 -3.88
CA PHE A 46 -6.13 -15.95 -2.62
C PHE A 46 -5.70 -14.96 -1.52
N PHE A 47 -4.81 -14.02 -1.82
CA PHE A 47 -4.40 -12.98 -0.87
C PHE A 47 -5.58 -12.14 -0.37
N GLY A 48 -6.48 -11.74 -1.26
CA GLY A 48 -7.71 -11.01 -0.91
C GLY A 48 -8.67 -11.83 -0.04
N TRP A 49 -8.92 -13.08 -0.44
CA TRP A 49 -9.78 -14.00 0.32
C TRP A 49 -9.22 -14.30 1.71
N ALA A 50 -7.95 -14.70 1.78
CA ALA A 50 -7.27 -15.10 3.02
C ALA A 50 -7.24 -13.95 4.05
N TYR A 51 -7.16 -12.71 3.58
CA TYR A 51 -7.16 -11.54 4.45
C TYR A 51 -8.46 -11.40 5.25
N SER A 52 -9.62 -11.63 4.62
CA SER A 52 -10.93 -11.30 5.21
C SER A 52 -11.79 -12.49 5.63
N SER A 53 -11.59 -13.66 5.03
CA SER A 53 -12.52 -14.80 5.13
C SER A 53 -11.95 -15.97 5.97
N PRO A 54 -12.79 -16.69 6.73
CA PRO A 54 -12.38 -17.94 7.38
C PRO A 54 -11.91 -19.01 6.37
N PRO A 55 -11.05 -19.96 6.78
CA PRO A 55 -10.51 -20.15 8.13
C PRO A 55 -9.31 -19.25 8.45
N LEU A 56 -8.72 -18.58 7.45
CA LEU A 56 -7.49 -17.81 7.64
C LEU A 56 -7.75 -16.47 8.35
N ARG A 57 -8.60 -15.62 7.76
CA ARG A 57 -8.97 -14.27 8.23
C ARG A 57 -7.77 -13.52 8.83
N ILE A 58 -6.75 -13.28 8.01
CA ILE A 58 -5.47 -12.71 8.47
C ILE A 58 -5.64 -11.35 9.16
N LYS A 59 -6.62 -10.53 8.77
CA LYS A 59 -6.91 -9.25 9.43
C LYS A 59 -7.21 -9.34 10.93
N GLY A 60 -7.62 -10.52 11.41
CA GLY A 60 -7.85 -10.79 12.84
C GLY A 60 -6.60 -11.28 13.59
N ARG A 61 -5.44 -11.36 12.93
CA ARG A 61 -4.20 -11.92 13.49
C ARG A 61 -3.17 -10.81 13.67
N ALA A 62 -3.07 -10.29 14.89
CA ALA A 62 -2.17 -9.18 15.24
C ALA A 62 -0.75 -9.36 14.69
N GLY A 63 -0.34 -8.46 13.80
CA GLY A 63 1.00 -8.40 13.21
C GLY A 63 1.15 -9.19 11.93
N TRP A 64 0.43 -10.31 11.76
CA TRP A 64 0.40 -11.06 10.51
C TRP A 64 -0.27 -10.28 9.38
N ASP A 65 -1.26 -9.47 9.74
CA ASP A 65 -1.94 -8.56 8.83
C ASP A 65 -0.99 -7.49 8.26
N ILE A 66 -0.04 -6.98 9.04
CA ILE A 66 1.01 -6.06 8.57
C ILE A 66 1.91 -6.74 7.54
N VAL A 67 2.35 -7.98 7.80
CA VAL A 67 3.14 -8.77 6.85
C VAL A 67 2.34 -9.07 5.58
N TRP A 68 1.04 -9.36 5.71
CA TRP A 68 0.15 -9.58 4.58
C TRP A 68 0.04 -8.35 3.69
N HIS A 69 -0.06 -7.17 4.30
CA HIS A 69 -0.08 -5.87 3.63
C HIS A 69 1.24 -5.57 2.89
N PHE A 70 2.39 -5.92 3.48
CA PHE A 70 3.69 -5.84 2.80
C PHE A 70 3.70 -6.69 1.53
N LEU A 71 3.39 -7.98 1.67
CA LEU A 71 3.43 -8.94 0.58
C LEU A 71 2.43 -8.58 -0.53
N GLY A 72 1.21 -8.17 -0.16
CA GLY A 72 0.19 -7.77 -1.13
C GLY A 72 0.65 -6.62 -2.03
N PHE A 73 1.28 -5.59 -1.46
CA PHE A 73 1.78 -4.46 -2.24
C PHE A 73 3.02 -4.81 -3.08
N VAL A 74 3.92 -5.64 -2.57
CA VAL A 74 5.02 -6.20 -3.38
C VAL A 74 4.47 -6.95 -4.59
N LEU A 75 3.49 -7.83 -4.36
CA LEU A 75 2.89 -8.63 -5.42
C LEU A 75 2.18 -7.76 -6.47
N ILE A 76 1.57 -6.63 -6.09
CA ILE A 76 0.91 -5.72 -7.05
C ILE A 76 1.94 -5.15 -8.03
N VAL A 77 3.10 -4.71 -7.52
CA VAL A 77 4.16 -4.16 -8.37
C VAL A 77 4.80 -5.25 -9.23
N VAL A 78 5.03 -6.44 -8.68
CA VAL A 78 5.55 -7.59 -9.43
C VAL A 78 4.59 -8.01 -10.53
N TRP A 79 3.28 -8.10 -10.24
CA TRP A 79 2.25 -8.42 -11.23
C TRP A 79 2.23 -7.43 -12.39
N GLY A 80 2.22 -6.12 -12.08
CA GLY A 80 2.23 -5.08 -13.11
C GLY A 80 3.50 -5.13 -13.97
N SER A 81 4.64 -5.43 -13.36
CA SER A 81 5.93 -5.54 -14.04
C SER A 81 6.02 -6.77 -14.95
N LEU A 82 5.58 -7.94 -14.47
CA LEU A 82 5.49 -9.15 -15.27
C LEU A 82 4.47 -9.00 -16.41
N SER A 83 3.37 -8.29 -16.15
CA SER A 83 2.40 -7.91 -17.18
C SER A 83 3.01 -7.00 -18.23
N ALA A 84 3.96 -6.13 -17.87
CA ALA A 84 4.73 -5.32 -18.82
C ALA A 84 5.92 -6.07 -19.45
N GLY A 85 6.12 -7.35 -19.13
CA GLY A 85 7.17 -8.19 -19.71
C GLY A 85 8.57 -8.00 -19.12
N SER A 86 8.74 -7.17 -18.09
CA SER A 86 10.06 -6.95 -17.47
C SER A 86 9.97 -6.60 -16.00
N LEU A 87 10.84 -7.22 -15.20
CA LEU A 87 11.00 -6.96 -13.77
C LEU A 87 12.45 -6.58 -13.50
N SER A 88 12.76 -5.29 -13.62
CA SER A 88 14.11 -4.76 -13.38
C SER A 88 14.35 -4.44 -11.91
N LEU A 89 15.60 -4.10 -11.58
CA LEU A 89 16.00 -3.62 -10.27
C LEU A 89 15.12 -2.45 -9.78
N MET A 90 14.74 -1.53 -10.66
CA MET A 90 13.88 -0.39 -10.29
C MET A 90 12.54 -0.86 -9.75
N GLN A 91 11.90 -1.84 -10.41
CA GLN A 91 10.61 -2.35 -9.99
C GLN A 91 10.71 -3.15 -8.69
N TRP A 92 11.80 -3.86 -8.45
CA TRP A 92 12.04 -4.51 -7.15
C TRP A 92 12.21 -3.49 -6.02
N LEU A 93 12.99 -2.43 -6.24
CA LEU A 93 13.17 -1.36 -5.26
C LEU A 93 11.85 -0.62 -4.97
N VAL A 94 11.04 -0.36 -6.01
CA VAL A 94 9.68 0.18 -5.85
C VAL A 94 8.79 -0.81 -5.09
N ALA A 95 8.78 -2.10 -5.46
CA ALA A 95 7.95 -3.11 -4.82
C ALA A 95 8.22 -3.22 -3.32
N VAL A 96 9.51 -3.35 -2.93
CA VAL A 96 9.91 -3.49 -1.52
C VAL A 96 9.61 -2.22 -0.73
N SER A 97 9.97 -1.04 -1.26
CA SER A 97 9.68 0.23 -0.57
C SER A 97 8.17 0.47 -0.43
N LEU A 98 7.37 0.14 -1.45
CA LEU A 98 5.92 0.28 -1.43
C LEU A 98 5.27 -0.75 -0.48
N GLY A 99 5.85 -1.95 -0.37
CA GLY A 99 5.49 -2.92 0.67
C GLY A 99 5.69 -2.35 2.07
N VAL A 100 6.84 -1.73 2.36
CA VAL A 100 7.09 -1.08 3.66
C VAL A 100 6.16 0.11 3.88
N PHE A 101 5.87 0.90 2.83
CA PHE A 101 4.86 1.96 2.88
C PHE A 101 3.47 1.42 3.28
N SER A 102 3.07 0.27 2.73
CA SER A 102 1.82 -0.39 3.12
C SER A 102 1.80 -0.77 4.60
N CYS A 103 2.93 -1.21 5.16
CA CYS A 103 3.05 -1.43 6.61
C CYS A 103 2.83 -0.15 7.42
N VAL A 104 3.40 0.99 6.98
CA VAL A 104 3.17 2.31 7.63
C VAL A 104 1.67 2.61 7.67
N GLY A 105 0.97 2.41 6.55
CA GLY A 105 -0.48 2.59 6.47
C GLY A 105 -1.24 1.68 7.43
N GLN A 106 -0.93 0.39 7.44
CA GLN A 106 -1.64 -0.58 8.27
C GLN A 106 -1.40 -0.39 9.77
N ILE A 107 -0.17 -0.07 10.18
CA ILE A 107 0.11 0.31 11.58
C ILE A 107 -0.64 1.59 11.95
N GLY A 108 -0.70 2.54 11.02
CA GLY A 108 -1.47 3.77 11.18
C GLY A 108 -2.97 3.52 11.40
N ASN A 109 -3.57 2.61 10.65
CA ASN A 109 -4.96 2.19 10.82
C ASN A 109 -5.19 1.63 12.23
N HIS A 110 -4.34 0.70 12.69
CA HIS A 110 -4.46 0.16 14.05
C HIS A 110 -4.31 1.21 15.15
N ILE A 111 -3.49 2.25 14.94
CA ILE A 111 -3.33 3.34 15.89
C ILE A 111 -4.58 4.21 15.92
N ALA A 112 -5.15 4.52 14.75
CA ALA A 112 -6.36 5.32 14.64
C ALA A 112 -7.58 4.63 15.28
N ASP A 113 -7.69 3.32 15.08
CA ASP A 113 -8.83 2.52 15.55
C ASP A 113 -8.61 1.90 16.94
N TYR A 114 -7.48 2.22 17.61
CA TYR A 114 -7.06 1.58 18.87
C TYR A 114 -8.15 1.51 19.94
N GLU A 115 -8.84 2.62 20.21
CA GLU A 115 -9.89 2.67 21.24
C GLU A 115 -11.13 1.86 20.84
N PHE A 116 -11.46 1.82 19.54
CA PHE A 116 -12.60 1.06 19.03
C PHE A 116 -12.30 -0.45 19.02
N ASP A 117 -11.12 -0.83 18.54
CA ASP A 117 -10.66 -2.22 18.51
C ASP A 117 -10.57 -2.80 19.92
N LYS A 118 -10.02 -2.03 20.86
CA LYS A 118 -9.93 -2.41 22.27
C LYS A 118 -11.32 -2.63 22.90
N LYS A 119 -12.28 -1.75 22.63
CA LYS A 119 -13.67 -1.88 23.14
C LYS A 119 -14.44 -3.03 22.50
N SER A 120 -14.20 -3.32 21.23
CA SER A 120 -14.85 -4.42 20.50
C SER A 120 -14.23 -5.80 20.76
N GLY A 121 -13.09 -5.86 21.46
CA GLY A 121 -12.34 -7.11 21.69
C GLY A 121 -11.52 -7.56 20.48
N THR A 122 -11.41 -6.73 19.44
CA THR A 122 -10.58 -7.01 18.26
C THR A 122 -9.10 -6.86 18.61
N VAL A 123 -8.34 -7.95 18.54
CA VAL A 123 -6.91 -7.94 18.89
C VAL A 123 -6.07 -7.57 17.65
N THR A 124 -5.99 -6.28 17.35
CA THR A 124 -5.07 -5.75 16.34
C THR A 124 -3.64 -5.61 16.88
N PHE A 125 -2.67 -5.29 16.00
CA PHE A 125 -1.29 -5.09 16.43
C PHE A 125 -1.18 -4.01 17.52
N ALA A 126 -1.82 -2.85 17.34
CA ALA A 126 -1.76 -1.76 18.30
C ALA A 126 -2.41 -2.14 19.64
N VAL A 127 -3.53 -2.85 19.63
CA VAL A 127 -4.15 -3.39 20.85
C VAL A 127 -3.21 -4.35 21.58
N LYS A 128 -2.59 -5.28 20.84
CA LYS A 128 -1.68 -6.29 21.40
C LYS A 128 -0.41 -5.70 22.01
N VAL A 129 0.24 -4.75 21.33
CA VAL A 129 1.54 -4.19 21.78
C VAL A 129 1.39 -2.93 22.64
N GLY A 130 0.21 -2.31 22.63
CA GLY A 130 -0.05 -1.03 23.26
C GLY A 130 0.24 0.16 22.35
N LEU A 131 -0.53 1.23 22.54
CA LEU A 131 -0.54 2.41 21.67
C LEU A 131 0.85 3.07 21.53
N ASP A 132 1.61 3.20 22.61
CA ASP A 132 2.92 3.87 22.57
C ASP A 132 3.99 3.05 21.84
N ARG A 133 3.97 1.71 21.99
CA ARG A 133 4.84 0.83 21.20
C ARG A 133 4.45 0.88 19.73
N ALA A 134 3.15 0.86 19.42
CA ALA A 134 2.68 0.96 18.04
C ALA A 134 3.14 2.27 17.38
N LYS A 135 3.07 3.41 18.07
CA LYS A 135 3.60 4.71 17.60
C LYS A 135 5.11 4.69 17.34
N ARG A 136 5.89 4.03 18.21
CA ARG A 136 7.34 3.87 17.98
C ARG A 136 7.64 3.01 16.76
N VAL A 137 6.91 1.91 16.59
CA VAL A 137 7.03 1.04 15.42
C VAL A 137 6.64 1.80 14.15
N LEU A 138 5.56 2.58 14.17
CA LEU A 138 5.17 3.45 13.06
C LEU A 138 6.32 4.38 12.62
N ASN A 139 6.95 5.06 13.58
CA ASN A 139 8.08 5.96 13.29
C ASN A 139 9.27 5.20 12.72
N PHE A 140 9.61 4.04 13.29
CA PHE A 140 10.68 3.18 12.77
C PHE A 140 10.39 2.69 11.34
N THR A 141 9.19 2.17 11.08
CA THR A 141 8.79 1.71 9.75
C THR A 141 8.77 2.86 8.73
N THR A 142 8.42 4.07 9.16
CA THR A 142 8.49 5.27 8.31
C THR A 142 9.93 5.65 7.99
N ALA A 143 10.83 5.61 8.97
CA ALA A 143 12.25 5.84 8.73
C ALA A 143 12.83 4.78 7.78
N LEU A 144 12.48 3.50 7.97
CA LEU A 144 12.86 2.42 7.07
C LEU A 144 12.34 2.65 5.65
N HIS A 145 11.08 3.07 5.50
CA HIS A 145 10.52 3.43 4.20
C HIS A 145 11.35 4.53 3.51
N LEU A 146 11.67 5.62 4.21
CA LEU A 146 12.50 6.70 3.67
C LEU A 146 13.91 6.21 3.29
N LEU A 147 14.53 5.35 4.08
CA LEU A 147 15.83 4.74 3.76
C LEU A 147 15.76 3.93 2.45
N LEU A 148 14.67 3.19 2.23
CA LEU A 148 14.47 2.41 1.00
C LEU A 148 14.22 3.28 -0.23
N LEU A 149 13.87 4.57 -0.06
CA LEU A 149 13.74 5.51 -1.18
C LEU A 149 15.11 6.03 -1.67
N ILE A 150 16.15 6.01 -0.84
CA ILE A 150 17.50 6.50 -1.19
C ILE A 150 18.05 5.85 -2.48
N PRO A 151 18.07 4.51 -2.64
CA PRO A 151 18.56 3.91 -3.87
C PRO A 151 17.71 4.28 -5.10
N LEU A 152 16.40 4.48 -4.94
CA LEU A 152 15.55 4.95 -6.04
C LEU A 152 15.93 6.36 -6.48
N VAL A 153 16.19 7.25 -5.51
CA VAL A 153 16.64 8.61 -5.78
C VAL A 153 18.00 8.61 -6.48
N TYR A 154 18.96 7.86 -5.95
CA TYR A 154 20.34 7.84 -6.46
C TYR A 154 20.49 7.16 -7.83
N LEU A 155 19.78 6.05 -8.05
CA LEU A 155 19.93 5.27 -9.29
C LEU A 155 19.07 5.82 -10.43
N TYR A 156 17.93 6.43 -10.14
CA TYR A 156 16.94 6.79 -11.17
C TYR A 156 16.54 8.26 -11.14
N VAL A 157 16.02 8.78 -10.01
CA VAL A 157 15.50 10.16 -9.96
C VAL A 157 16.60 11.18 -10.30
N SER A 158 17.81 11.01 -9.76
CA SER A 158 18.93 11.93 -9.98
C SER A 158 19.50 11.92 -11.41
N ARG A 159 19.08 10.94 -12.24
CA ARG A 159 19.57 10.79 -13.63
C ARG A 159 18.87 11.73 -14.62
N SER A 160 17.78 12.38 -14.21
CA SER A 160 17.01 13.29 -15.06
C SER A 160 16.61 14.55 -14.31
N ILE A 161 16.85 15.71 -14.92
CA ILE A 161 16.43 17.00 -14.37
C ILE A 161 14.90 17.09 -14.22
N TYR A 162 14.13 16.48 -15.13
CA TYR A 162 12.67 16.47 -15.06
C TYR A 162 12.17 15.64 -13.86
N SER A 163 12.82 14.52 -13.57
CA SER A 163 12.52 13.69 -12.40
C SER A 163 12.85 14.42 -11.09
N ILE A 164 13.99 15.10 -11.03
CA ILE A 164 14.37 15.93 -9.86
C ILE A 164 13.35 17.08 -9.68
N ALA A 165 13.05 17.81 -10.75
CA ALA A 165 12.13 18.94 -10.71
C ALA A 165 10.73 18.51 -10.23
N PHE A 166 10.21 17.40 -10.74
CA PHE A 166 8.94 16.85 -10.30
C PHE A 166 8.96 16.47 -8.82
N MET A 167 10.02 15.79 -8.36
CA MET A 167 10.15 15.38 -6.96
C MET A 167 10.15 16.61 -6.04
N VAL A 168 10.98 17.61 -6.33
CA VAL A 168 11.09 18.84 -5.53
C VAL A 168 9.78 19.62 -5.53
N ALA A 169 9.18 19.83 -6.70
CA ALA A 169 7.90 20.54 -6.81
C ALA A 169 6.78 19.84 -6.01
N SER A 170 6.70 18.51 -6.09
CA SER A 170 5.70 17.72 -5.35
C SER A 170 5.88 17.83 -3.84
N ILE A 171 7.13 17.79 -3.34
CA ILE A 171 7.43 17.92 -1.91
C ILE A 171 7.09 19.33 -1.41
N LEU A 172 7.48 20.37 -2.15
CA LEU A 172 7.19 21.76 -1.79
C LEU A 172 5.69 22.04 -1.78
N LEU A 173 4.97 21.60 -2.82
CA LEU A 173 3.52 21.72 -2.90
C LEU A 173 2.85 20.99 -1.73
N GLY A 174 3.25 19.74 -1.47
CA GLY A 174 2.73 18.97 -0.35
C GLY A 174 2.98 19.65 1.00
N TYR A 175 4.13 20.31 1.18
CA TYR A 175 4.45 21.04 2.41
C TYR A 175 3.53 22.25 2.58
N VAL A 176 3.33 23.04 1.53
CA VAL A 176 2.46 24.23 1.53
C VAL A 176 1.00 23.87 1.80
N VAL A 177 0.50 22.81 1.16
CA VAL A 177 -0.90 22.36 1.27
C VAL A 177 -1.18 21.70 2.62
N LEU A 178 -0.31 20.81 3.09
CA LEU A 178 -0.57 20.03 4.30
C LEU A 178 -0.14 20.75 5.58
N ARG A 179 0.92 21.58 5.52
CA ARG A 179 1.58 22.22 6.67
C ARG A 179 1.78 21.22 7.82
N PRO A 180 2.67 20.21 7.64
CA PRO A 180 2.78 19.11 8.57
C PRO A 180 3.19 19.57 9.98
N ARG A 181 2.68 18.85 10.97
CA ARG A 181 2.82 19.05 12.41
C ARG A 181 3.14 17.72 13.06
N ARG A 182 3.66 17.78 14.28
CA ARG A 182 3.88 16.60 15.11
C ARG A 182 2.54 15.93 15.42
N GLY A 183 2.46 14.62 15.20
CA GLY A 183 1.25 13.82 15.37
C GLY A 183 1.49 12.37 14.95
N ALA A 184 0.42 11.58 14.87
CA ALA A 184 0.45 10.23 14.32
C ALA A 184 -0.31 10.16 12.98
N PHE A 185 0.10 9.25 12.11
CA PHE A 185 -0.66 8.89 10.89
C PHE A 185 -2.04 8.35 11.29
N PRO A 186 -3.14 8.58 10.54
CA PRO A 186 -3.24 9.12 9.17
C PRO A 186 -3.64 10.60 9.08
N THR A 187 -3.54 11.41 10.16
CA THR A 187 -3.89 12.83 10.05
C THR A 187 -3.10 13.46 8.90
N LYS A 188 -3.80 14.06 7.93
CA LYS A 188 -3.17 14.63 6.71
C LYS A 188 -2.05 15.62 7.03
N ARG A 189 -2.11 16.28 8.19
CA ARG A 189 -1.09 17.20 8.69
C ARG A 189 -0.03 16.53 9.56
N CYS A 190 0.09 15.21 9.63
CA CYS A 190 1.11 14.53 10.44
C CYS A 190 2.44 14.46 9.69
N TYR A 191 3.57 14.60 10.39
CA TYR A 191 4.90 14.35 9.80
C TYR A 191 5.04 12.95 9.21
N THR A 192 4.59 11.90 9.91
CA THR A 192 4.61 10.54 9.38
C THR A 192 3.87 10.44 8.05
N TYR A 193 2.70 11.09 7.94
CA TYR A 193 1.92 11.13 6.70
C TYR A 193 2.67 11.87 5.60
N PHE A 194 3.23 13.05 5.91
CA PHE A 194 4.00 13.82 4.95
C PHE A 194 5.19 13.01 4.41
N PHE A 195 5.99 12.42 5.28
CA PHE A 195 7.17 11.66 4.86
C PHE A 195 6.81 10.37 4.11
N SER A 196 5.83 9.60 4.58
CA SER A 196 5.49 8.34 3.89
C SER A 196 4.74 8.58 2.57
N VAL A 197 3.76 9.49 2.55
CA VAL A 197 2.87 9.70 1.40
C VAL A 197 3.44 10.74 0.43
N VAL A 198 3.81 11.93 0.92
CA VAL A 198 4.25 13.02 0.02
C VAL A 198 5.64 12.75 -0.51
N VAL A 199 6.61 12.50 0.37
CA VAL A 199 8.00 12.23 -0.07
C VAL A 199 8.07 10.90 -0.84
N GLY A 200 7.42 9.84 -0.33
CA GLY A 200 7.30 8.57 -1.06
C GLY A 200 6.69 8.73 -2.45
N GLY A 201 5.53 9.37 -2.54
CA GLY A 201 4.84 9.61 -3.82
C GLY A 201 5.67 10.46 -4.79
N ALA A 202 6.38 11.47 -4.29
CA ALA A 202 7.28 12.31 -5.11
C ALA A 202 8.43 11.49 -5.70
N VAL A 203 9.04 10.58 -4.94
CA VAL A 203 10.11 9.70 -5.44
C VAL A 203 9.57 8.70 -6.46
N TYR A 204 8.42 8.07 -6.19
CA TYR A 204 7.80 7.14 -7.15
C TYR A 204 7.41 7.81 -8.46
N GLY A 205 6.82 9.02 -8.39
CA GLY A 205 6.52 9.80 -9.58
C GLY A 205 7.77 10.26 -10.33
N GLY A 206 8.85 10.61 -9.62
CA GLY A 206 10.16 10.89 -10.24
C GLY A 206 10.72 9.68 -11.00
N CYS A 207 10.60 8.46 -10.43
CA CYS A 207 10.99 7.22 -11.12
C CYS A 207 10.12 6.93 -12.35
N LEU A 208 8.80 7.23 -12.27
CA LEU A 208 7.90 7.11 -13.40
C LEU A 208 8.30 8.05 -14.53
N ILE A 209 8.56 9.33 -14.22
CA ILE A 209 9.03 10.32 -15.20
C ILE A 209 10.33 9.86 -15.84
N TYR A 210 11.28 9.36 -15.05
CA TYR A 210 12.54 8.82 -15.56
C TYR A 210 12.29 7.73 -16.61
N LYS A 211 11.34 6.82 -16.33
CA LYS A 211 10.98 5.72 -17.25
C LYS A 211 10.24 6.20 -18.51
N LEU A 212 9.48 7.28 -18.42
CA LEU A 212 8.67 7.80 -19.53
C LEU A 212 9.46 8.69 -20.51
N ILE A 213 10.53 9.35 -20.06
CA ILE A 213 11.31 10.27 -20.91
C ILE A 213 11.75 9.62 -22.24
N PRO A 214 12.34 8.41 -22.27
CA PRO A 214 12.76 7.79 -23.52
C PRO A 214 11.62 7.46 -24.49
N LEU A 215 10.35 7.51 -24.06
CA LEU A 215 9.19 7.28 -24.90
C LEU A 215 8.65 8.58 -25.52
N LEU A 216 9.10 9.73 -25.03
CA LEU A 216 8.67 11.07 -25.46
C LEU A 216 9.68 11.75 -26.38
N THR A 217 10.85 11.14 -26.58
CA THR A 217 11.95 11.58 -27.44
C THR A 217 12.14 10.60 -28.58
#